data_AF-A0A2B4R523-F1
#
_entry.id   AF-A0A2B4R523-F1
#
_cell.length_a   1.000
_cell.length_b   1.000
_cell.length_c   1.000
_cell.angle_alpha   90.00
_cell.angle_beta   90.00
_cell.angle_gamma   90.00
#
_symmetry.space_group_name_H-M   'P 1'
#
loop_
_entity.id
_entity.type
_entity.pdbx_description
1 polymer ?
#
loop_
_entity_poly.entity_id
_entity_poly.type
_entity_poly.pdbx_seq_one_letter_code
_entity_poly.pdbx_strand_id
1 'polypeptide(L)'
;VLIIFTDGKQSQNPNLPTIIKPQDNAQVLKNRNVTVFSVGAGSPDPVELLEMSSGYPFVVPLDLRKPREAVAPIIQQLCKVEVTVIGEKGEPGGTGETGIPGPSGPRGETGSSGPP
;
A
#
# COMPACT_ATOMS: atom_id res chain seq x y z
N VAL A 1 2.96 3.01 -4.65
CA VAL A 1 1.97 3.38 -5.69
C VAL A 1 2.26 4.80 -6.16
N LEU A 2 2.11 5.07 -7.46
CA LEU A 2 2.13 6.41 -8.06
C LEU A 2 0.82 6.62 -8.83
N ILE A 3 0.16 7.75 -8.63
CA ILE A 3 -0.99 8.17 -9.44
C ILE A 3 -0.59 9.46 -10.15
N ILE A 4 -0.50 9.43 -11.48
CA ILE A 4 -0.12 10.58 -12.29
C ILE A 4 -1.33 11.09 -13.05
N PHE A 5 -1.57 12.40 -12.95
CA PHE A 5 -2.57 13.11 -13.74
C PHE A 5 -1.86 13.84 -14.87
N THR A 6 -2.29 13.62 -16.11
CA THR A 6 -1.66 14.18 -17.30
C THR A 6 -2.68 14.33 -18.42
N ASP A 7 -2.42 15.25 -19.35
CA ASP A 7 -3.14 15.32 -20.63
C ASP A 7 -2.53 14.38 -21.67
N GLY A 8 -1.65 13.45 -21.27
CA GLY A 8 -1.15 12.36 -22.10
C GLY A 8 -0.39 12.80 -23.33
N LYS A 9 0.30 13.95 -23.27
CA LYS A 9 1.22 14.37 -24.32
C LYS A 9 2.50 14.97 -23.74
N GLN A 10 3.53 14.16 -23.60
CA GLN A 10 4.84 14.67 -23.19
C GLN A 10 5.36 15.73 -24.17
N SER A 11 5.63 16.92 -23.65
CA SER A 11 6.24 18.00 -24.42
C SER A 11 7.73 17.71 -24.62
N GLN A 12 8.17 17.70 -25.87
CA GLN A 12 9.57 17.46 -26.23
C GLN A 12 10.31 18.79 -26.39
N ASN A 13 11.56 18.85 -25.93
CA ASN A 13 12.43 19.98 -26.25
C ASN A 13 13.09 19.72 -27.62
N PRO A 14 12.81 20.52 -28.65
CA PRO A 14 13.34 20.30 -30.00
C PRO A 14 14.87 20.47 -30.08
N ASN A 15 15.48 21.13 -29.08
CA ASN A 15 16.92 21.37 -29.04
C ASN A 15 17.70 20.28 -28.28
N LEU A 16 17.01 19.31 -27.67
CA LEU A 16 17.67 18.18 -27.03
C LEU A 16 17.71 16.99 -27.99
N PRO A 17 18.87 16.33 -28.14
CA PRO A 17 18.98 15.14 -28.99
C PRO A 17 18.22 13.94 -28.41
N THR A 18 17.91 13.99 -27.11
CA THR A 18 17.24 12.91 -26.40
C THR A 18 15.74 13.13 -26.37
N ILE A 19 15.00 12.21 -27.00
CA ILE A 19 13.55 12.12 -26.87
C ILE A 19 13.22 11.53 -25.50
N ILE A 20 12.36 12.20 -24.75
CA ILE A 20 11.89 11.69 -23.46
C ILE A 20 10.67 10.81 -23.73
N LYS A 21 10.79 9.51 -23.46
CA LYS A 21 9.66 8.58 -23.47
C LYS A 21 9.19 8.36 -22.03
N PRO A 22 7.98 8.81 -21.66
CA PRO A 22 7.47 8.59 -20.31
C PRO A 22 7.40 7.11 -19.91
N GLN A 23 7.25 6.19 -20.87
CA GLN A 23 7.33 4.74 -20.66
C GLN A 23 8.62 4.32 -19.98
N ASP A 24 9.78 4.80 -20.44
CA ASP A 24 11.09 4.41 -19.93
C ASP A 24 11.23 4.81 -18.46
N ASN A 25 10.77 6.02 -18.12
CA ASN A 25 10.74 6.52 -16.74
C ASN A 25 9.79 5.71 -15.85
N ALA A 26 8.61 5.39 -16.37
CA ALA A 26 7.63 4.57 -15.64
C ALA A 26 8.13 3.15 -15.43
N GLN A 27 8.89 2.58 -16.36
CA GLN A 27 9.44 1.23 -16.24
C GLN A 27 10.41 1.11 -15.07
N VAL A 28 11.21 2.16 -14.78
CA VAL A 28 12.08 2.19 -13.60
C VAL A 28 11.29 2.04 -12.30
N LEU A 29 10.10 2.65 -12.22
CA LEU A 29 9.22 2.55 -11.06
C LEU A 29 8.57 1.16 -10.99
N LYS A 30 8.06 0.66 -12.12
CA LYS A 30 7.46 -0.68 -12.21
C LYS A 30 8.44 -1.78 -11.79
N ASN A 31 9.70 -1.67 -12.19
CA ASN A 31 10.77 -2.60 -11.79
C ASN A 31 11.06 -2.59 -10.28
N ARG A 32 10.65 -1.53 -9.56
CA ARG A 32 10.77 -1.40 -8.10
C ARG A 32 9.45 -1.68 -7.38
N ASN A 33 8.58 -2.47 -8.00
CA ASN A 33 7.28 -2.86 -7.45
C ASN A 33 6.34 -1.66 -7.20
N VAL A 34 6.54 -0.54 -7.91
CA VAL A 34 5.61 0.60 -7.86
C VAL A 34 4.52 0.39 -8.90
N THR A 35 3.28 0.26 -8.46
CA THR A 35 2.10 0.34 -9.34
C THR A 35 1.88 1.79 -9.78
N VAL A 36 1.78 2.02 -11.08
CA VAL A 36 1.56 3.33 -11.72
C VAL A 36 0.16 3.39 -12.30
N PHE A 37 -0.63 4.38 -11.85
CA PHE A 37 -1.93 4.74 -12.38
C PHE A 37 -1.78 5.97 -13.27
N SER A 38 -2.21 5.87 -14.52
CA SER A 38 -2.19 6.98 -15.49
C SER A 38 -3.60 7.54 -15.63
N VAL A 39 -3.82 8.75 -15.11
CA VAL A 39 -5.11 9.45 -15.19
C VAL A 39 -5.03 10.51 -16.28
N GLY A 40 -5.77 10.29 -17.35
CA GLY A 40 -5.77 11.11 -18.56
C GLY A 40 -6.85 12.18 -18.53
N ALA A 41 -6.49 13.45 -18.40
CA ALA A 41 -7.41 14.58 -18.41
C ALA A 41 -7.60 15.14 -19.83
N GLY A 42 -8.85 15.38 -20.24
CA GLY A 42 -9.14 16.00 -21.55
C GLY A 42 -9.01 15.01 -22.70
N SER A 43 -8.10 15.27 -23.65
CA SER A 43 -7.91 14.47 -24.87
C SER A 43 -6.50 13.84 -24.93
N PRO A 44 -6.16 12.96 -23.99
CA PRO A 44 -4.84 12.37 -23.91
C PRO A 44 -4.55 11.33 -24.99
N ASP A 45 -3.27 11.13 -25.31
CA ASP A 45 -2.86 9.99 -26.13
C ASP A 45 -3.06 8.69 -25.33
N PRO A 46 -3.98 7.80 -25.76
CA PRO A 46 -4.27 6.57 -25.04
C PRO A 46 -3.08 5.60 -25.03
N VAL A 47 -2.19 5.67 -26.02
CA VAL A 47 -1.00 4.83 -26.10
C VAL A 47 0.02 5.28 -25.06
N GLU A 48 0.32 6.58 -24.98
CA GLU A 48 1.28 7.11 -24.00
C GLU A 48 0.81 6.86 -22.56
N LEU A 49 -0.49 7.06 -22.27
CA LEU A 49 -1.07 6.74 -20.96
C LEU A 49 -0.90 5.26 -20.60
N LEU A 50 -1.17 4.36 -21.55
CA LEU A 50 -1.07 2.92 -21.35
C LEU A 50 0.38 2.51 -21.10
N GLU A 51 1.32 3.00 -21.90
CA GLU A 51 2.74 2.68 -21.77
C GLU A 51 3.33 3.10 -20.42
N MET A 52 2.89 4.25 -19.89
CA MET A 52 3.23 4.72 -18.55
C MET A 52 2.61 3.85 -17.44
N SER A 53 1.37 3.38 -17.63
CA SER A 53 0.64 2.66 -16.59
C SER A 53 1.26 1.29 -16.26
N SER A 54 0.83 0.70 -15.15
CA SER A 54 1.10 -0.71 -14.82
C SER A 54 0.21 -1.70 -15.57
N GLY A 55 -0.49 -1.25 -16.62
CA GLY A 55 -1.37 -2.06 -17.45
C GLY A 55 -2.74 -1.41 -17.62
N TYR A 56 -3.54 -1.97 -18.54
CA TYR A 56 -4.86 -1.45 -18.90
C TYR A 56 -5.79 -1.14 -17.71
N PRO A 57 -5.86 -1.95 -16.64
CA PRO A 57 -6.72 -1.64 -15.49
C PRO A 57 -6.34 -0.35 -14.74
N PHE A 58 -5.11 0.16 -14.93
CA PHE A 58 -4.57 1.33 -14.25
C PHE A 58 -4.61 2.60 -15.12
N VAL A 59 -5.25 2.55 -16.28
CA VAL A 59 -5.50 3.71 -17.14
C VAL A 59 -6.90 4.25 -16.81
N VAL A 60 -6.98 5.53 -16.46
CA VAL A 60 -8.24 6.16 -16.04
C VAL A 60 -8.49 7.40 -16.88
N PRO A 61 -9.50 7.40 -17.76
CA PRO A 61 -9.93 8.63 -18.42
C PRO A 61 -10.62 9.55 -17.41
N LEU A 62 -10.32 10.85 -17.49
CA LEU A 62 -10.86 11.88 -16.61
C LEU A 62 -11.55 12.98 -17.42
N ASP A 63 -12.87 13.05 -17.32
CA ASP A 63 -13.64 14.22 -17.72
C ASP A 63 -13.57 15.28 -16.61
N LEU A 64 -12.90 16.40 -16.89
CA LEU A 64 -12.72 17.50 -15.95
C LEU A 64 -14.05 18.17 -15.53
N ARG A 65 -15.15 17.94 -16.25
CA ARG A 65 -16.49 18.40 -15.86
C ARG A 65 -17.12 17.52 -14.78
N LYS A 66 -16.64 16.28 -14.65
CA LYS A 66 -17.17 15.29 -13.71
C LYS A 66 -16.03 14.50 -13.04
N PRO A 67 -15.08 15.16 -12.36
CA PRO A 67 -13.89 14.50 -11.83
C PRO A 67 -14.21 13.41 -10.81
N ARG A 68 -15.37 13.50 -10.14
CA ARG A 68 -15.89 12.48 -9.23
C ARG A 68 -16.04 11.09 -9.87
N GLU A 69 -16.30 11.01 -11.17
CA GLU A 69 -16.51 9.74 -11.87
C GLU A 69 -15.22 8.91 -11.97
N ALA A 70 -14.05 9.56 -11.91
CA ALA A 70 -12.75 8.88 -11.91
C ALA A 70 -12.37 8.30 -10.53
N VAL A 71 -12.99 8.74 -9.44
CA VAL A 71 -12.60 8.32 -8.08
C VAL A 71 -12.90 6.83 -7.85
N ALA A 72 -14.11 6.38 -8.18
CA ALA A 72 -14.52 5.00 -7.97
C ALA A 72 -13.59 3.96 -8.66
N PRO A 73 -13.27 4.08 -9.97
CA PRO A 73 -12.38 3.13 -10.63
C PRO A 73 -10.95 3.18 -10.07
N ILE A 74 -10.43 4.37 -9.71
CA ILE A 74 -9.11 4.50 -9.06
C ILE A 74 -9.09 3.71 -7.75
N ILE A 75 -10.06 3.94 -6.88
CA ILE A 75 -10.13 3.28 -5.56
C ILE A 75 -10.29 1.76 -5.70
N GLN A 76 -11.16 1.29 -6.60
CA GLN A 76 -11.36 -0.14 -6.84
C GLN A 76 -10.07 -0.86 -7.26
N GLN A 77 -9.22 -0.21 -8.06
CA GLN A 77 -7.95 -0.76 -8.49
C GLN A 77 -6.86 -0.60 -7.43
N LEU A 78 -6.85 0.53 -6.71
CA LEU A 78 -5.94 0.77 -5.60
C LEU A 78 -6.08 -0.29 -4.50
N CYS A 79 -7.31 -0.70 -4.16
CA CYS A 79 -7.56 -1.76 -3.18
C CYS A 79 -7.07 -3.15 -3.59
N LYS A 80 -6.76 -3.37 -4.88
CA LYS A 80 -6.17 -4.63 -5.38
C LYS A 80 -4.65 -4.60 -5.40
N VAL A 81 -4.04 -3.45 -5.13
CA VAL A 81 -2.58 -3.33 -5.11
C VAL A 81 -2.06 -3.96 -3.82
N GLU A 82 -1.28 -5.03 -3.98
CA GLU A 82 -0.53 -5.62 -2.87
C GLU A 82 0.64 -4.70 -2.51
N VAL A 83 0.53 -4.04 -1.35
CA VAL A 83 1.65 -3.30 -0.78
C VAL A 83 2.42 -4.26 0.12
N THR A 84 3.50 -4.84 -0.42
CA THR A 84 4.49 -5.52 0.41
C THR A 84 5.29 -4.46 1.17
N VAL A 85 4.85 -4.15 2.38
CA VAL A 85 5.73 -3.49 3.35
C VAL A 85 6.74 -4.54 3.79
N ILE A 86 7.90 -4.55 3.15
CA ILE A 86 9.02 -5.37 3.61
C ILE A 86 9.60 -4.66 4.84
N GLY A 87 8.95 -4.86 5.98
CA GLY A 87 9.55 -4.64 7.29
C GLY A 87 10.23 -5.93 7.72
N GLU A 88 11.35 -5.83 8.41
CA GLU A 88 11.88 -6.98 9.13
C GLU A 88 10.81 -7.47 10.12
N LYS A 89 10.69 -8.79 10.27
CA LYS A 89 9.84 -9.37 11.32
C LYS A 89 10.31 -8.79 12.65
N GLY A 90 9.41 -8.14 13.39
CA GLY A 90 9.73 -7.63 14.72
C GLY A 90 10.25 -8.75 15.63
N GLU A 91 11.14 -8.40 16.56
CA GLU A 91 11.60 -9.31 17.62
C GLU A 91 10.39 -9.92 18.34
N PRO A 92 10.44 -11.21 18.72
CA PRO A 92 9.44 -11.80 19.60
C PRO A 92 9.24 -10.93 20.85
N GLY A 93 7.99 -10.78 21.30
CA GLY A 93 7.71 -10.10 22.57
C GLY A 93 8.45 -10.79 23.72
N GLY A 94 8.87 -10.00 24.73
CA GLY A 94 9.48 -10.56 25.93
C GLY A 94 8.53 -11.51 26.67
N THR A 95 9.09 -12.45 27.43
CA THR A 95 8.33 -13.33 28.32
C THR A 95 7.53 -12.49 29.32
N GLY A 96 6.26 -12.85 29.56
CA GLY A 96 5.45 -12.19 30.58
C GLY A 96 6.04 -12.33 31.98
N GLU A 97 5.68 -11.40 32.88
CA GLU A 97 6.12 -11.47 34.29
C GLU A 97 5.60 -12.73 34.98
N THR A 98 6.40 -13.28 35.89
CA THR A 98 5.98 -14.38 36.77
C THR A 98 4.80 -13.92 37.64
N GLY A 99 3.74 -14.74 37.71
CA GLY A 99 2.59 -14.44 38.57
C GLY A 99 2.98 -14.33 40.06
N ILE A 100 2.22 -13.54 40.81
CA ILE A 100 2.39 -13.44 42.26
C ILE A 100 2.18 -14.80 42.94
N PRO A 101 2.99 -15.15 43.97
CA PRO A 101 2.74 -16.33 44.78
C PRO A 101 1.33 -16.33 45.36
N GLY A 102 0.71 -17.51 45.45
CA GLY A 102 -0.60 -17.68 46.09
C GLY A 102 -0.56 -17.38 47.60
N PRO A 103 -1.70 -17.07 48.22
CA PRO A 103 -1.78 -16.86 49.66
C PRO A 103 -1.41 -18.14 50.43
N SER A 104 -0.89 -17.98 51.66
CA SER A 104 -0.68 -19.10 52.56
C SER A 104 -1.99 -19.84 52.85
N GLY A 105 -1.94 -21.16 52.94
CA GLY A 105 -3.10 -21.99 53.31
C GLY A 105 -3.55 -21.74 54.76
N PRO A 106 -4.81 -22.08 55.10
CA PRO A 106 -5.31 -21.96 56.46
C PRO A 106 -4.54 -22.88 57.42
N ARG A 107 -4.41 -22.45 58.67
CA ARG A 107 -3.89 -23.27 59.76
C ARG A 107 -4.79 -24.50 59.95
N GLY A 108 -4.21 -25.70 60.03
CA GLY A 108 -4.95 -26.93 60.29
C GLY A 108 -5.67 -26.90 61.65
N GLU A 109 -6.78 -27.64 61.74
CA GLU A 109 -7.54 -27.76 62.98
C GLU A 109 -6.71 -28.39 64.08
N THR A 110 -6.90 -27.94 65.32
CA THR A 110 -6.25 -28.52 66.49
C THR A 110 -6.87 -29.89 66.73
N GLY A 111 -6.05 -30.95 66.80
CA GLY A 111 -6.53 -32.31 67.07
C GLY A 111 -7.31 -32.37 68.38
N SER A 112 -8.40 -33.13 68.40
CA SER A 112 -9.21 -33.35 69.59
C SER A 112 -8.37 -33.93 70.72
N SER A 113 -8.49 -33.36 71.91
CA SER A 113 -7.91 -33.91 73.14
C SER A 113 -8.39 -35.35 73.33
N GLY A 114 -7.46 -36.28 73.57
CA GLY A 114 -7.82 -37.66 73.88
C GLY A 114 -8.62 -37.76 75.19
N PRO A 115 -9.56 -38.71 75.32
CA PRO A 115 -10.30 -38.93 76.56
C PRO A 115 -9.37 -39.41 77.69
N PRO A 116 -9.72 -39.14 78.97
CA PRO A 116 -8.92 -39.48 80.15
C PRO A 116 -8.81 -40.99 80.41
#